data_AF-A0A662I843-F1
#
_entry.id   AF-A0A662I843-F1
#
_cell.length_a   1.000
_cell.length_b   1.000
_cell.length_c   1.000
_cell.angle_alpha   90.00
_cell.angle_beta   90.00
_cell.angle_gamma   90.00
#
_symmetry.space_group_name_H-M   'P 1'
#
loop_
_entity.id
_entity.type
_entity.pdbx_description
1 polymer ?
#
loop_
_entity_poly.entity_id
_entity_poly.type
_entity_poly.pdbx_seq_one_letter_code
_entity_poly.pdbx_strand_id
1 'polypeptide(L)'
;MKVKSVGLGEIPYRDYRKVRLAVIEAMGDLIKKSRGSCVTFTCKKLATIAGLPSQPVLLTVIRSILDELCDKGLITRYSRSSHGIKYMATKESPIWVAFKHGDLETLSKIVEL
;
A
#
# COMPACT_ATOMS: atom_id res chain seq x y z
N MET A 1 -25.08 -20.76 -23.15
CA MET A 1 -24.16 -20.08 -22.22
C MET A 1 -24.45 -18.58 -22.25
N LYS A 2 -24.95 -17.98 -21.17
CA LYS A 2 -25.12 -16.53 -21.07
C LYS A 2 -23.76 -15.90 -20.83
N VAL A 3 -23.23 -15.19 -21.81
CA VAL A 3 -22.11 -14.26 -21.63
C VAL A 3 -22.61 -13.22 -20.62
N LYS A 4 -22.10 -13.27 -19.39
CA LYS A 4 -22.33 -12.21 -18.42
C LYS A 4 -21.74 -10.95 -19.03
N SER A 5 -22.59 -9.97 -19.32
CA SER A 5 -22.14 -8.64 -19.67
C SER A 5 -21.15 -8.20 -18.59
N VAL A 6 -19.91 -7.95 -19.02
CA VAL A 6 -18.98 -7.16 -18.22
C VAL A 6 -19.62 -5.78 -18.21
N GLY A 7 -20.47 -5.52 -17.21
CA GLY A 7 -20.88 -4.15 -16.91
C GLY A 7 -19.62 -3.31 -16.86
N LEU A 8 -19.63 -2.12 -17.47
CA LEU A 8 -18.52 -1.17 -17.42
C LEU A 8 -18.08 -1.01 -15.95
N GLY A 9 -17.12 -1.85 -15.56
CA GLY A 9 -16.78 -2.09 -14.17
C GLY A 9 -16.10 -0.85 -13.66
N GLU A 10 -16.53 -0.40 -12.49
CA GLU A 10 -15.98 0.73 -11.77
C GLU A 10 -14.45 0.74 -11.89
N ILE A 11 -13.90 1.78 -12.51
CA ILE A 11 -12.46 1.91 -12.73
C ILE A 11 -11.82 1.98 -11.34
N PRO A 12 -11.04 0.97 -10.90
CA PRO A 12 -10.65 0.82 -9.50
C PRO A 12 -9.67 1.91 -9.03
N TYR A 13 -9.11 2.69 -9.96
CA TYR A 13 -8.22 3.82 -9.73
C TYR A 13 -8.87 5.19 -10.03
N ARG A 14 -10.18 5.25 -10.26
CA ARG A 14 -10.88 6.53 -10.47
C ARG A 14 -10.80 7.44 -9.24
N ASP A 15 -10.74 6.83 -8.07
CA ASP A 15 -10.61 7.51 -6.79
C ASP A 15 -9.25 7.17 -6.18
N TYR A 16 -8.27 8.05 -6.42
CA TYR A 16 -6.91 7.90 -5.93
C TYR A 16 -6.87 7.81 -4.40
N ARG A 17 -7.71 8.58 -3.69
CA ARG A 17 -7.75 8.60 -2.22
C ARG A 17 -8.24 7.26 -1.68
N LYS A 18 -9.25 6.63 -2.30
CA LYS A 18 -9.67 5.27 -1.94
C LYS A 18 -8.55 4.24 -2.14
N VAL A 19 -7.83 4.31 -3.27
CA VAL A 19 -6.68 3.41 -3.50
C VAL A 19 -5.60 3.63 -2.45
N ARG A 20 -5.27 4.89 -2.15
CA ARG A 20 -4.29 5.26 -1.13
C ARG A 20 -4.69 4.73 0.24
N LEU A 21 -5.92 4.95 0.68
CA LEU A 21 -6.44 4.43 1.93
C LEU A 21 -6.30 2.91 2.01
N ALA A 22 -6.76 2.18 0.98
CA ALA A 22 -6.68 0.72 0.95
C ALA A 22 -5.24 0.19 0.99
N VAL A 23 -4.29 0.87 0.33
CA VAL A 23 -2.86 0.54 0.39
C VAL A 23 -2.29 0.77 1.79
N ILE A 24 -2.61 1.90 2.42
CA ILE A 24 -2.17 2.25 3.77
C ILE A 24 -2.74 1.27 4.80
N GLU A 25 -4.03 0.91 4.70
CA GLU A 25 -4.66 -0.10 5.55
C GLU A 25 -3.99 -1.47 5.39
N ALA A 26 -3.72 -1.91 4.15
CA ALA A 26 -3.01 -3.16 3.88
C ALA A 26 -1.58 -3.17 4.49
N MET A 27 -0.88 -2.03 4.48
CA MET A 27 0.39 -1.89 5.18
C MET A 27 0.22 -1.98 6.71
N GLY A 28 -0.78 -1.29 7.24
CA GLY A 28 -1.12 -1.33 8.66
C GLY A 28 -1.42 -2.74 9.16
N ASP A 29 -2.12 -3.52 8.35
CA ASP A 29 -2.41 -4.93 8.60
C ASP A 29 -1.13 -5.77 8.76
N LEU A 30 -0.16 -5.59 7.86
CA LEU A 30 1.15 -6.25 7.95
C LEU A 30 1.91 -5.82 9.21
N ILE A 31 1.96 -4.52 9.49
CA ILE A 31 2.68 -3.94 10.62
C ILE A 31 2.08 -4.43 11.95
N LYS A 32 0.75 -4.32 12.11
CA LYS A 32 0.05 -4.72 13.33
C LYS A 32 0.26 -6.21 13.64
N LYS A 33 0.15 -7.07 12.62
CA LYS A 33 0.35 -8.53 12.74
C LYS A 33 1.83 -8.94 12.93
N SER A 34 2.78 -8.07 12.59
CA SER A 34 4.20 -8.38 12.75
C SER A 34 4.62 -8.46 14.22
N ARG A 35 5.29 -9.57 14.56
CA ARG A 35 6.00 -9.79 15.84
C ARG A 35 7.48 -9.40 15.78
N GLY A 36 8.00 -9.12 14.58
CA GLY A 36 9.40 -8.73 14.34
C GLY A 36 9.61 -7.22 14.37
N SER A 37 10.83 -6.80 14.03
CA SER A 37 11.22 -5.37 13.95
C SER A 37 11.03 -4.73 12.58
N CYS A 38 10.64 -5.51 11.56
CA CYS A 38 10.37 -4.99 10.22
C CYS A 38 9.31 -5.82 9.48
N VAL A 39 8.72 -5.20 8.45
CA VAL A 39 7.92 -5.88 7.42
C VAL A 39 8.39 -5.44 6.05
N THR A 40 8.37 -6.37 5.10
CA THR A 40 8.63 -6.07 3.70
C THR A 40 7.43 -6.43 2.83
N PHE A 41 7.25 -5.65 1.76
CA PHE A 41 6.10 -5.78 0.86
C PHE A 41 6.42 -5.26 -0.55
N THR A 42 5.63 -5.71 -1.52
CA THR A 42 5.65 -5.30 -2.92
C THR A 42 4.29 -4.72 -3.29
N CYS A 43 4.19 -3.97 -4.39
CA CYS A 43 2.91 -3.43 -4.87
C CYS A 43 1.87 -4.54 -5.05
N LYS A 44 2.29 -5.69 -5.62
CA LYS A 44 1.39 -6.85 -5.82
C LYS A 44 0.89 -7.43 -4.50
N LYS A 45 1.77 -7.56 -3.49
CA LYS A 45 1.37 -8.05 -2.16
C LYS A 45 0.35 -7.13 -1.50
N LEU A 46 0.58 -5.81 -1.55
CA LEU A 46 -0.36 -4.84 -0.99
C LEU A 46 -1.69 -4.83 -1.75
N ALA A 47 -1.68 -4.90 -3.08
CA ALA A 47 -2.89 -5.01 -3.87
C ALA A 47 -3.73 -6.23 -3.46
N THR A 48 -3.10 -7.40 -3.29
CA THR A 48 -3.79 -8.61 -2.84
C THR A 48 -4.40 -8.45 -1.44
N ILE A 49 -3.68 -7.88 -0.49
CA ILE A 49 -4.19 -7.66 0.88
C ILE A 49 -5.33 -6.65 0.88
N ALA A 50 -5.23 -5.60 0.06
CA ALA A 50 -6.23 -4.56 -0.11
C ALA A 50 -7.47 -5.01 -0.91
N GLY A 51 -7.52 -6.26 -1.40
CA GLY A 51 -8.61 -6.74 -2.27
C GLY A 51 -8.66 -6.06 -3.65
N LEU A 52 -7.56 -5.43 -4.06
CA LEU A 52 -7.44 -4.69 -5.31
C LEU A 52 -6.95 -5.57 -6.47
N PRO A 53 -7.43 -5.37 -7.71
CA PRO A 53 -6.99 -6.14 -8.85
C PRO A 53 -5.52 -5.86 -9.19
N SER A 54 -4.71 -6.89 -9.44
CA SER A 54 -3.29 -6.74 -9.76
C SER A 54 -3.02 -6.31 -11.21
N GLN A 55 -3.83 -5.41 -11.76
CA GLN A 55 -3.67 -4.86 -13.11
C GLN A 55 -2.46 -3.93 -13.19
N PRO A 56 -1.70 -3.89 -14.30
CA PRO A 56 -0.51 -3.06 -14.43
C PRO A 56 -0.71 -1.58 -14.07
N VAL A 57 -1.82 -0.98 -14.52
CA VAL A 57 -2.14 0.43 -14.22
C VAL A 57 -2.29 0.65 -12.72
N LEU A 58 -3.02 -0.24 -12.02
CA LEU A 58 -3.20 -0.10 -10.57
C LEU A 58 -1.91 -0.35 -9.80
N LEU A 59 -1.07 -1.31 -10.23
CA LEU A 59 0.24 -1.52 -9.62
C LEU A 59 1.17 -0.31 -9.79
N THR A 60 1.04 0.44 -10.89
CA THR A 60 1.73 1.72 -11.09
C THR A 60 1.23 2.79 -10.13
N VAL A 61 -0.09 2.89 -9.91
CA VAL A 61 -0.67 3.82 -8.91
C VAL A 61 -0.17 3.49 -7.50
N ILE A 62 -0.23 2.21 -7.11
CA ILE A 62 0.29 1.75 -5.81
C ILE A 62 1.78 2.07 -5.70
N ARG A 63 2.55 1.86 -6.76
CA ARG A 63 3.97 2.23 -6.79
C ARG A 63 4.18 3.73 -6.55
N SER A 64 3.40 4.59 -7.22
CA SER A 64 3.48 6.04 -7.02
C SER A 64 3.24 6.44 -5.56
N ILE A 65 2.26 5.82 -4.90
CA ILE A 65 2.01 6.03 -3.46
C ILE A 65 3.23 5.62 -2.64
N LEU A 66 3.76 4.42 -2.85
CA LEU A 66 4.90 3.91 -2.08
C LEU A 66 6.18 4.72 -2.32
N ASP A 67 6.41 5.15 -3.56
CA ASP A 67 7.54 6.00 -3.93
C ASP A 67 7.43 7.36 -3.19
N GLU A 68 6.26 7.96 -3.12
CA GLU A 68 6.03 9.19 -2.35
C GLU A 68 6.24 9.01 -0.84
N LEU A 69 5.78 7.88 -0.27
CA LEU A 69 6.04 7.56 1.15
C LEU A 69 7.54 7.39 1.42
N CYS A 70 8.29 6.83 0.48
CA CYS A 70 9.75 6.76 0.56
C CYS A 70 10.38 8.15 0.54
N ASP A 71 9.94 9.01 -0.38
CA ASP A 71 10.50 10.34 -0.56
C ASP A 71 10.23 11.23 0.67
N LYS A 72 9.14 10.96 1.40
CA LYS A 72 8.80 11.57 2.70
C LYS A 72 9.44 10.88 3.91
N GLY A 73 10.28 9.87 3.71
CA GLY A 73 10.98 9.15 4.79
C GLY A 73 10.08 8.28 5.67
N LEU A 74 8.86 7.97 5.24
CA LEU A 74 7.89 7.17 6.01
C LEU A 74 8.17 5.67 5.92
N ILE A 75 8.77 5.22 4.81
CA ILE A 75 9.23 3.85 4.55
C ILE A 75 10.50 3.90 3.69
N THR A 76 11.13 2.75 3.43
CA THR A 76 12.35 2.68 2.60
C THR A 76 12.19 1.72 1.42
N ARG A 77 12.91 2.00 0.33
CA ARG A 77 13.15 1.02 -0.75
C ARG A 77 14.22 0.05 -0.25
N TYR A 78 13.88 -1.23 -0.16
CA TYR A 78 14.75 -2.24 0.43
C TYR A 78 15.59 -2.96 -0.63
N SER A 79 14.95 -3.41 -1.71
CA SER A 79 15.68 -4.06 -2.81
C SER A 79 14.91 -3.99 -4.12
N ARG A 80 15.62 -4.21 -5.22
CA ARG A 80 15.06 -4.30 -6.57
C ARG A 80 15.47 -5.62 -7.20
N SER A 81 14.52 -6.32 -7.80
CA SER A 81 14.76 -7.54 -8.57
C SER A 81 13.92 -7.55 -9.85
N SER A 82 14.02 -8.63 -10.63
CA SER A 82 13.17 -8.89 -11.79
C SER A 82 11.66 -8.90 -11.46
N HIS A 83 11.31 -9.15 -10.19
CA HIS A 83 9.92 -9.20 -9.71
C HIS A 83 9.40 -7.85 -9.20
N GLY A 84 10.22 -6.79 -9.31
CA GLY A 84 9.87 -5.42 -8.91
C GLY A 84 10.63 -4.93 -7.69
N ILE A 85 10.13 -3.84 -7.11
CA ILE A 85 10.71 -3.20 -5.92
C ILE A 85 10.06 -3.79 -4.67
N LYS A 86 10.92 -4.13 -3.70
CA LYS A 86 10.52 -4.47 -2.34
C LYS A 86 10.72 -3.24 -1.46
N TYR A 87 9.66 -2.86 -0.76
CA TYR A 87 9.63 -1.77 0.22
C TYR A 87 9.67 -2.34 1.63
N MET A 88 10.06 -1.51 2.60
CA MET A 88 10.21 -1.91 3.99
C MET A 88 9.75 -0.82 4.94
N ALA A 89 9.02 -1.23 5.97
CA ALA A 89 8.77 -0.45 7.18
C ALA A 89 9.41 -1.18 8.36
N THR A 90 10.19 -0.45 9.17
CA THR A 90 10.83 -0.95 10.39
C THR A 90 10.18 -0.31 11.62
N LYS A 91 10.49 -0.79 12.82
CA LYS A 91 9.98 -0.22 14.07
C LYS A 91 10.34 1.26 14.28
N GLU A 92 11.38 1.74 13.61
CA GLU A 92 11.83 3.13 13.60
C GLU A 92 11.12 3.99 12.54
N SER A 93 10.44 3.36 11.57
CA SER A 93 9.73 4.09 10.53
C SER A 93 8.52 4.82 11.11
N PRO A 94 8.29 6.11 10.78
CA PRO A 94 7.15 6.87 11.32
C PRO A 94 5.80 6.18 11.11
N ILE A 95 5.60 5.57 9.94
CA ILE A 95 4.36 4.83 9.65
C ILE A 95 4.16 3.62 10.58
N TRP A 96 5.24 2.96 10.99
CA TRP A 96 5.16 1.82 11.90
C TRP A 96 4.73 2.26 13.28
N VAL A 97 5.37 3.32 13.79
CA VAL A 97 5.03 3.92 15.09
C VAL A 97 3.56 4.33 15.07
N ALA A 98 3.12 5.03 14.02
CA ALA A 98 1.73 5.45 13.89
C ALA A 98 0.75 4.27 13.97
N PHE A 99 1.02 3.16 13.28
CA PHE A 99 0.16 1.98 13.32
C PHE A 99 0.20 1.20 14.64
N LYS A 100 1.35 1.09 15.30
CA LYS A 100 1.49 0.35 16.57
C LYS A 100 0.94 1.13 17.75
N HIS A 101 1.04 2.46 17.72
CA HIS A 101 0.57 3.33 18.80
C HIS A 101 -0.85 3.90 18.57
N GLY A 102 -1.42 3.68 17.37
CA GLY A 102 -2.76 4.18 17.07
C GLY A 102 -2.81 5.70 16.88
N ASP A 103 -1.74 6.31 16.35
CA ASP A 103 -1.68 7.73 16.04
C ASP A 103 -2.53 8.03 14.79
N LEU A 104 -3.81 8.29 15.02
CA LEU A 104 -4.80 8.57 13.97
C LEU A 104 -4.52 9.87 13.22
N GLU A 105 -3.89 10.86 13.87
CA GLU A 105 -3.59 12.15 13.24
C GLU A 105 -2.51 11.98 12.17
N THR A 106 -1.41 11.28 12.52
CA THR A 106 -0.35 10.96 11.56
C THR A 106 -0.88 10.11 10.42
N LEU A 107 -1.70 9.09 10.72
CA LEU A 107 -2.30 8.25 9.68
C LEU A 107 -3.22 9.03 8.73
N SER A 108 -4.04 9.94 9.26
CA SER A 108 -4.88 10.82 8.46
C SER A 108 -4.04 11.69 7.53
N LYS A 109 -3.00 12.34 8.04
CA LYS A 109 -2.07 13.14 7.23
C LYS A 109 -1.44 12.33 6.11
N ILE A 110 -1.03 11.09 6.37
CA ILE A 110 -0.44 10.19 5.36
C ILE A 110 -1.41 9.86 4.23
N VAL A 111 -2.72 9.74 4.53
CA VAL A 111 -3.78 9.49 3.54
C VAL A 111 -4.11 10.75 2.72
N GLU A 112 -3.84 11.95 3.24
CA GLU A 112 -4.10 13.22 2.54
C GLU A 112 -2.90 13.77 1.75
N LEU A 113 -1.74 13.12 1.81
CA LEU A 113 -0.55 13.48 1.02
C LEU A 113 -0.84 13.43 -0.50
#